data_AF-A0A0B2Q0K2-F1
#
_entry.id   AF-A0A0B2Q0K2-F1
#
_cell.length_a   1.000
_cell.length_b   1.000
_cell.length_c   1.000
_cell.angle_alpha   90.00
_cell.angle_beta   90.00
_cell.angle_gamma   90.00
#
_symmetry.space_group_name_H-M   'P 1'
#
loop_
_entity.id
_entity.type
_entity.pdbx_description
1 polymer ?
#
loop_
_entity_poly.entity_id
_entity_poly.type
_entity_poly.pdbx_seq_one_letter_code
_entity_poly.pdbx_strand_id
1 'polypeptide(L)'
;MIMEGYNKKVMIVGMVLGMAMIGMANGQYSFCRMPSDGLAACKPSVSGDYPADPSTACCSAIAKADLKCFCRFKDSGLLSMYGVDPNKCMELPVKCKVVDSFHC
;
A
#
# COMPACT_ATOMS: atom_id res chain seq x y z
N MET A 1 -11.17 2.26 -41.99
CA MET A 1 -10.20 2.80 -41.02
C MET A 1 -10.94 3.35 -39.79
N ILE A 2 -11.55 2.52 -38.93
CA ILE A 2 -12.18 2.97 -37.65
C ILE A 2 -11.87 2.00 -36.48
N MET A 3 -11.07 0.95 -36.70
CA MET A 3 -10.82 -0.09 -35.68
C MET A 3 -9.53 0.13 -34.86
N GLU A 4 -8.72 1.16 -35.15
CA GLU A 4 -7.47 1.40 -34.41
C GLU A 4 -7.64 2.38 -33.22
N GLY A 5 -8.72 3.16 -33.21
CA GLY A 5 -9.02 4.14 -32.15
C GLY A 5 -9.88 3.61 -31.00
N TYR A 6 -10.64 2.53 -31.23
CA TYR A 6 -11.49 1.90 -30.20
C TYR A 6 -10.64 1.18 -29.14
N ASN A 7 -9.59 0.47 -29.57
CA ASN A 7 -8.78 -0.36 -28.69
C ASN A 7 -7.97 0.47 -27.66
N LYS A 8 -7.35 1.59 -28.02
CA LYS A 8 -6.60 2.39 -27.03
C LYS A 8 -7.50 2.94 -25.93
N LYS A 9 -8.70 3.42 -26.26
CA LYS A 9 -9.64 3.96 -25.29
C LYS A 9 -10.25 2.86 -24.42
N VAL A 10 -10.58 1.71 -25.01
CA VAL A 10 -11.14 0.56 -24.28
C VAL A 10 -10.09 -0.12 -23.38
N MET A 11 -8.82 -0.14 -23.77
CA MET A 11 -7.74 -0.67 -22.94
C MET A 11 -7.43 0.25 -21.75
N ILE A 12 -7.45 1.58 -21.94
CA ILE A 12 -7.29 2.54 -20.83
C ILE A 12 -8.48 2.46 -19.87
N VAL A 13 -9.72 2.44 -20.39
CA VAL A 13 -10.93 2.31 -19.57
C VAL A 13 -10.96 0.95 -18.86
N GLY A 14 -10.56 -0.13 -19.54
CA GLY A 14 -10.46 -1.47 -18.96
C GLY A 14 -9.39 -1.59 -17.87
N MET A 15 -8.26 -0.91 -18.01
CA MET A 15 -7.20 -0.88 -16.99
C MET A 15 -7.61 -0.06 -15.75
N VAL A 16 -8.28 1.08 -15.95
CA VAL A 16 -8.83 1.90 -14.85
C VAL A 16 -9.94 1.15 -14.11
N LEU A 17 -10.82 0.44 -14.83
CA LEU A 17 -11.86 -0.40 -14.22
C LEU A 17 -11.28 -1.65 -13.53
N GLY A 18 -10.21 -2.24 -14.08
CA GLY A 18 -9.52 -3.39 -13.47
C GLY A 18 -8.84 -3.06 -12.15
N MET A 19 -8.29 -1.85 -12.01
CA MET A 19 -7.74 -1.35 -10.74
C MET A 19 -8.82 -1.06 -9.69
N ALA A 20 -10.05 -0.75 -10.10
CA ALA A 20 -11.16 -0.47 -9.18
C ALA A 20 -11.67 -1.73 -8.45
N MET A 21 -11.31 -2.94 -8.90
CA MET A 21 -11.79 -4.19 -8.29
C MET A 21 -10.98 -4.66 -7.08
N ILE A 22 -9.96 -3.91 -6.66
CA ILE A 22 -9.20 -4.21 -5.44
C ILE A 22 -9.97 -3.67 -4.22
N GLY A 23 -10.93 -4.45 -3.74
CA GLY A 23 -11.40 -4.38 -2.35
C GLY A 23 -12.37 -3.26 -2.00
N MET A 24 -13.51 -3.18 -2.68
CA MET A 24 -14.67 -2.40 -2.20
C MET A 24 -15.41 -3.21 -1.10
N ALA A 25 -14.80 -3.35 0.07
CA ALA A 25 -15.54 -3.74 1.27
C ALA A 25 -15.57 -2.51 2.17
N ASN A 26 -16.71 -1.80 2.15
CA ASN A 26 -17.05 -0.68 3.05
C ASN A 26 -16.50 0.71 2.68
N GLY A 27 -16.72 1.23 1.47
CA GLY A 27 -16.73 2.69 1.18
C GLY A 27 -15.45 3.52 1.45
N GLN A 28 -14.42 2.94 2.07
CA GLN A 28 -13.11 3.52 2.28
C GLN A 28 -12.15 2.86 1.29
N TYR A 29 -11.45 3.70 0.52
CA TYR A 29 -10.39 3.23 -0.35
C TYR A 29 -9.33 2.52 0.50
N SER A 30 -9.24 1.20 0.35
CA SER A 30 -8.33 0.35 1.10
C SER A 30 -7.19 -0.08 0.20
N PHE A 31 -5.97 0.24 0.59
CA PHE A 31 -4.77 -0.12 -0.16
C PHE A 31 -4.12 -1.33 0.52
N CYS A 32 -3.98 -2.44 -0.21
CA CYS A 32 -3.49 -3.70 0.36
C CYS A 32 -4.23 -4.10 1.65
N ARG A 33 -5.57 -4.02 1.63
CA ARG A 33 -6.45 -4.29 2.79
C ARG A 33 -6.21 -3.37 4.00
N MET A 34 -5.52 -2.24 3.82
CA MET A 34 -5.34 -1.22 4.84
C MET A 34 -6.11 0.06 4.48
N PRO A 35 -7.00 0.56 5.36
CA PRO A 35 -7.67 1.85 5.14
C PRO A 35 -6.67 3.02 5.23
N SER A 36 -7.03 4.16 4.64
CA SER A 36 -6.21 5.38 4.64
C SER A 36 -5.76 5.81 6.03
N ASP A 37 -6.63 5.69 7.04
CA ASP A 37 -6.30 6.07 8.42
C ASP A 37 -5.24 5.14 9.03
N GLY A 38 -5.23 3.87 8.62
CA GLY A 38 -4.18 2.92 8.99
C GLY A 38 -2.83 3.29 8.37
N LEU A 39 -2.82 3.65 7.09
CA LEU A 39 -1.61 4.15 6.41
C LEU A 39 -1.09 5.43 7.07
N ALA A 40 -1.98 6.37 7.38
CA ALA A 40 -1.63 7.62 8.04
C ALA A 40 -1.05 7.38 9.44
N ALA A 41 -1.62 6.45 10.20
CA ALA A 41 -1.11 6.06 11.51
C ALA A 41 0.30 5.42 11.44
N CYS A 42 0.64 4.75 10.34
CA CYS A 42 1.94 4.11 10.15
C CYS A 42 3.01 5.02 9.53
N LYS A 43 2.61 6.06 8.80
CA LYS A 43 3.54 7.01 8.15
C LYS A 43 4.69 7.49 9.04
N PRO A 44 4.49 7.96 10.30
CA PRO A 44 5.60 8.45 11.12
C PRO A 44 6.65 7.38 11.47
N SER A 45 6.30 6.09 11.36
CA SER A 45 7.22 4.97 11.64
C SER A 45 8.01 4.49 10.44
N VAL A 46 7.66 4.97 9.24
CA VAL A 46 8.28 4.54 7.97
C VAL A 46 8.82 5.70 7.14
N SER A 47 8.82 6.92 7.70
CA SER A 47 9.25 8.15 7.03
C SER A 47 10.31 8.90 7.85
N GLY A 48 11.07 9.78 7.17
CA GLY A 48 12.10 10.63 7.78
C GLY A 48 13.33 9.86 8.25
N ASP A 49 14.36 10.56 8.74
CA ASP A 49 15.61 9.92 9.22
C ASP A 49 15.42 9.25 10.59
N TYR A 50 14.60 9.86 11.45
CA TYR A 50 14.30 9.41 12.81
C TYR A 50 12.83 8.97 12.90
N PRO A 51 12.50 7.73 12.47
CA PRO A 51 11.14 7.23 12.50
C PRO A 51 10.68 7.04 13.94
N ALA A 52 9.42 7.38 14.22
CA ALA A 52 8.82 7.15 15.52
C ALA A 52 8.44 5.67 15.69
N ASP A 53 8.37 5.20 16.94
CA ASP A 53 7.84 3.87 17.22
C ASP A 53 6.38 3.72 16.74
N PRO A 54 6.00 2.52 16.26
CA PRO A 54 4.66 2.32 15.73
C PRO A 54 3.60 2.42 16.81
N SER A 55 2.58 3.24 16.54
CA SER A 55 1.41 3.34 17.39
C SER A 55 0.60 2.04 17.40
N THR A 56 -0.20 1.84 18.45
CA THR A 56 -1.16 0.72 18.54
C THR A 56 -2.12 0.71 17.35
N ALA A 57 -2.54 1.89 16.86
CA ALA A 57 -3.38 2.02 15.69
C ALA A 57 -2.69 1.53 14.41
N CYS A 58 -1.42 1.89 14.21
CA CYS A 58 -0.61 1.38 13.11
C CYS A 58 -0.47 -0.14 13.18
N CYS A 59 -0.07 -0.70 14.32
CA CYS A 59 0.13 -2.15 14.43
C CYS A 59 -1.18 -2.93 14.24
N SER A 60 -2.30 -2.39 14.72
CA SER A 60 -3.63 -2.97 14.48
C SER A 60 -4.02 -2.96 13.00
N ALA A 61 -3.60 -1.93 12.25
CA ALA A 61 -3.80 -1.87 10.81
C ALA A 61 -2.90 -2.88 10.08
N ILE A 62 -1.61 -2.94 10.42
CA ILE A 62 -0.63 -3.89 9.84
C ILE A 62 -1.08 -5.33 10.04
N ALA A 63 -1.60 -5.67 11.23
CA ALA A 63 -2.12 -7.01 11.53
C ALA A 63 -3.31 -7.45 10.65
N LYS A 64 -4.02 -6.50 10.03
CA LYS A 64 -5.17 -6.76 9.15
C LYS A 64 -4.84 -6.59 7.66
N ALA A 65 -3.65 -6.08 7.35
CA ALA A 65 -3.27 -5.72 6.01
C ALA A 65 -2.69 -6.91 5.22
N ASP A 66 -2.67 -6.76 3.90
CA ASP A 66 -2.03 -7.70 2.99
C ASP A 66 -0.57 -7.29 2.78
N LEU A 67 0.32 -7.87 3.60
CA LEU A 67 1.76 -7.59 3.56
C LEU A 67 2.39 -7.94 2.20
N LYS A 68 1.93 -9.00 1.53
CA LYS A 68 2.47 -9.41 0.23
C LYS A 68 2.00 -8.50 -0.90
N CYS A 69 0.82 -7.90 -0.78
CA CYS A 69 0.38 -6.83 -1.68
C CYS A 69 1.34 -5.62 -1.59
N PHE A 70 1.77 -5.21 -0.39
CA PHE A 70 2.72 -4.10 -0.25
C PHE A 70 4.06 -4.35 -0.92
N CYS A 71 4.54 -5.60 -0.97
CA CYS A 71 5.77 -5.95 -1.67
C CYS A 71 5.77 -5.51 -3.15
N ARG A 72 4.60 -5.49 -3.81
CA ARG A 72 4.46 -5.07 -5.21
C ARG A 72 4.80 -3.60 -5.44
N PHE A 73 4.85 -2.82 -4.37
CA PHE A 73 5.10 -1.38 -4.40
C PHE A 73 6.46 -0.99 -3.81
N LYS A 74 7.23 -1.97 -3.30
CA LYS A 74 8.57 -1.74 -2.69
C LYS A 74 9.48 -0.92 -3.60
N ASP A 75 9.55 -1.29 -4.87
CA ASP A 75 10.44 -0.64 -5.85
C ASP A 75 9.70 0.40 -6.69
N SER A 76 8.45 0.74 -6.33
CA SER A 76 7.67 1.73 -7.04
C SER A 76 8.05 3.15 -6.58
N GLY A 77 8.03 4.10 -7.52
CA GLY A 77 8.20 5.53 -7.20
C GLY A 77 7.12 6.11 -6.28
N LEU A 78 6.06 5.34 -5.98
CA LEU A 78 5.01 5.75 -5.05
C LEU A 78 5.55 5.97 -3.62
N LEU A 79 6.49 5.14 -3.16
CA LEU A 79 7.02 5.30 -1.80
C LEU A 79 7.81 6.61 -1.67
N SER A 80 8.62 6.95 -2.68
CA SER A 80 9.38 8.19 -2.72
C SER A 80 8.49 9.43 -2.72
N MET A 81 7.39 9.44 -3.50
CA MET A 81 6.46 10.58 -3.51
C MET A 81 5.73 10.78 -2.16
N TYR A 82 5.54 9.72 -1.37
CA TYR A 82 4.96 9.82 -0.03
C TYR A 82 6.00 10.02 1.08
N GLY A 83 7.29 10.08 0.74
CA GLY A 83 8.40 10.21 1.69
C GLY A 83 8.56 9.00 2.60
N VAL A 84 8.25 7.81 2.08
CA VAL A 84 8.29 6.54 2.81
C VAL A 84 9.52 5.75 2.38
N ASP A 85 10.22 5.17 3.35
CA ASP A 85 11.38 4.31 3.12
C ASP A 85 10.95 2.84 3.02
N PRO A 86 11.28 2.13 1.92
CA PRO A 86 10.88 0.75 1.72
C PRO A 86 11.48 -0.20 2.76
N ASN A 87 12.70 0.04 3.24
CA ASN A 87 13.33 -0.82 4.25
C ASN A 87 12.61 -0.64 5.61
N LYS A 88 12.26 0.59 5.97
CA LYS A 88 11.47 0.85 7.19
C LYS A 88 10.09 0.22 7.13
N CYS A 89 9.46 0.20 5.95
CA CYS A 89 8.22 -0.56 5.73
C CYS A 89 8.41 -2.07 5.95
N MET A 90 9.56 -2.65 5.58
CA MET A 90 9.83 -4.08 5.80
C MET A 90 10.07 -4.42 7.27
N GLU A 91 10.64 -3.49 8.05
CA GLU A 91 10.82 -3.68 9.48
C GLU A 91 9.52 -3.57 10.28
N LEU A 92 8.53 -2.84 9.76
CA LEU A 92 7.31 -2.48 10.48
C LEU A 92 6.50 -3.70 10.98
N PRO A 93 6.27 -4.77 10.18
CA PRO A 93 5.58 -5.98 10.66
C PRO A 93 6.30 -6.67 11.83
N VAL A 94 7.63 -6.62 11.85
CA VAL A 94 8.45 -7.20 12.93
C VAL A 94 8.37 -6.31 14.18
N LYS A 95 8.48 -4.98 14.04
CA LYS A 95 8.29 -4.03 15.16
C LYS A 95 6.91 -4.15 15.80
N CYS A 96 5.89 -4.39 14.97
CA CYS A 96 4.52 -4.65 15.43
C CYS A 96 4.26 -6.08 15.91
N LYS A 97 5.26 -6.97 15.89
CA LYS A 97 5.16 -8.37 16.32
C LYS A 97 4.07 -9.16 15.59
N VAL A 98 3.83 -8.82 14.33
CA VAL A 98 2.88 -9.52 13.46
C VAL A 98 3.54 -10.76 12.83
N VAL A 99 4.85 -10.68 12.57
CA VAL A 99 5.68 -11.78 12.06
C VAL A 99 7.08 -11.70 12.69
N ASP A 100 7.78 -12.84 12.76
CA ASP A 100 9.15 -12.89 13.28
C ASP A 100 10.18 -12.33 12.30
N SER A 101 9.90 -12.43 11.00
CA SER A 101 10.71 -11.87 9.91
C SER A 101 9.82 -11.50 8.73
N PHE A 102 10.21 -10.47 7.97
CA PHE A 102 9.45 -10.05 6.81
C PHE A 102 10.37 -9.65 5.65
N HIS A 103 10.14 -10.28 4.50
CA HIS A 103 10.88 -10.01 3.28
C HIS A 103 9.95 -9.91 2.07
N CYS A 104 10.30 -8.91 1.26
CA CYS A 104 9.96 -8.71 -0.13
C CYS A 104 11.31 -8.68 -0.88
#